data_AF-A0A239BTG2-F1
#
_entry.id   AF-A0A239BTG2-F1
#
_cell.length_a   1.000
_cell.length_b   1.000
_cell.length_c   1.000
_cell.angle_alpha   90.00
_cell.angle_beta   90.00
_cell.angle_gamma   90.00
#
_symmetry.space_group_name_H-M   'P 1'
#
loop_
_entity.id
_entity.type
_entity.pdbx_description
1 polymer ?
#
loop_
_entity_poly.entity_id
_entity_poly.type
_entity_poly.pdbx_seq_one_letter_code
_entity_poly.pdbx_strand_id
1 'polypeptide(L)'
;MLPVLPALLLLAACGSAPPAPPPAKAVPPLPLTVGGGKGSQRGNYPTFVTGDIHDSPDGPCAVYAWDRMLSSGQVVRYLSAACPYPGRPGYFRMVELGRSLLPPGESPLTAE
;
A
#
# COMPACT_ATOMS: atom_id res chain seq x y z
N MET A 1 -70.13 18.61 44.45
CA MET A 1 -69.52 17.38 44.99
C MET A 1 -69.01 16.56 43.81
N LEU A 2 -67.72 16.19 43.86
CA LEU A 2 -66.85 15.31 43.03
C LEU A 2 -67.36 14.64 41.73
N PRO A 3 -66.47 14.21 40.78
CA PRO A 3 -65.03 14.50 40.64
C PRO A 3 -64.53 14.78 39.20
N VAL A 4 -63.29 15.27 39.19
CA VAL A 4 -62.32 15.38 38.08
C VAL A 4 -61.85 14.00 37.61
N LEU A 5 -61.68 13.79 36.29
CA LEU A 5 -60.65 12.90 35.71
C LEU A 5 -60.59 13.04 34.17
N PRO A 6 -59.46 13.45 33.56
CA PRO A 6 -59.15 13.16 32.17
C PRO A 6 -58.22 11.95 32.10
N ALA A 7 -58.70 10.84 31.55
CA ALA A 7 -57.86 9.68 31.27
C ALA A 7 -57.10 9.90 29.96
N LEU A 8 -55.84 10.34 30.07
CA LEU A 8 -54.84 10.16 29.02
C LEU A 8 -54.69 8.66 28.72
N LEU A 9 -55.07 8.23 27.52
CA LEU A 9 -54.82 6.87 27.04
C LEU A 9 -54.16 6.92 25.65
N LEU A 10 -52.83 6.73 25.70
CA LEU A 10 -52.03 5.87 24.83
C LEU A 10 -51.96 6.22 23.33
N LEU A 11 -51.05 7.14 22.98
CA LEU A 11 -50.33 7.04 21.69
C LEU A 11 -49.28 5.94 21.79
N ALA A 12 -49.70 4.69 21.55
CA ALA A 12 -48.81 3.56 21.40
C ALA A 12 -48.17 3.58 19.99
N ALA A 13 -46.85 3.79 19.99
CA ALA A 13 -45.83 3.20 19.13
C ALA A 13 -46.20 2.85 17.66
N CYS A 14 -45.65 3.62 16.72
CA CYS A 14 -45.23 3.12 15.40
C CYS A 14 -43.85 3.70 15.05
N GLY A 15 -42.85 3.44 15.89
CA GLY A 15 -41.44 3.56 15.52
C GLY A 15 -40.97 2.22 14.98
N SER A 16 -41.26 1.91 13.71
CA SER A 16 -40.65 0.76 13.04
C SER A 16 -39.14 1.00 12.95
N ALA A 17 -38.34 0.18 13.65
CA ALA A 17 -36.90 0.21 13.53
C ALA A 17 -36.51 0.00 12.05
N PRO A 18 -35.55 0.77 11.50
CA PRO A 18 -35.10 0.58 10.14
C PRO A 18 -34.55 -0.85 9.97
N PRO A 19 -34.81 -1.50 8.82
CA PRO A 19 -34.33 -2.85 8.57
C PRO A 19 -32.80 -2.88 8.68
N ALA A 20 -32.29 -3.90 9.39
CA ALA A 20 -30.86 -4.09 9.58
C ALA A 20 -30.16 -4.19 8.21
N PRO A 21 -28.99 -3.53 8.03
CA PRO A 21 -28.23 -3.66 6.80
C PRO A 21 -27.84 -5.13 6.59
N PRO A 22 -27.79 -5.60 5.33
CA PRO A 22 -27.41 -6.97 5.03
C PRO A 22 -26.01 -7.26 5.58
N PRO A 23 -25.73 -8.50 6.00
CA PRO A 23 -24.41 -8.88 6.49
C PRO A 23 -23.38 -8.59 5.38
N ALA A 24 -22.35 -7.84 5.73
CA ALA A 24 -21.24 -7.56 4.82
C ALA A 24 -20.69 -8.90 4.29
N LYS A 25 -20.58 -9.03 2.97
CA LYS A 25 -19.90 -10.19 2.37
C LYS A 25 -18.50 -10.25 2.95
N ALA A 26 -18.18 -11.34 3.65
CA ALA A 26 -16.84 -11.59 4.15
C ALA A 26 -15.88 -11.60 2.95
N VAL A 27 -15.03 -10.57 2.86
CA VAL A 27 -13.94 -10.53 1.88
C VAL A 27 -12.96 -11.62 2.30
N PRO A 28 -12.65 -12.61 1.44
CA PRO A 28 -11.65 -13.62 1.76
C PRO A 28 -10.33 -12.92 2.09
N PRO A 29 -9.61 -13.34 3.15
CA PRO A 29 -8.29 -12.80 3.41
C PRO A 29 -7.39 -13.04 2.18
N LEU A 30 -6.85 -11.96 1.63
CA LEU A 30 -5.86 -12.04 0.56
C LEU A 30 -4.72 -12.96 1.06
N PRO A 31 -4.21 -13.89 0.24
CA PRO A 31 -3.15 -14.79 0.66
C PRO A 31 -1.91 -13.98 1.09
N LEU A 32 -1.67 -13.94 2.41
CA LEU A 32 -0.57 -13.19 3.04
C LEU A 32 0.81 -13.82 2.77
N THR A 33 0.84 -15.03 2.21
CA THR A 33 2.05 -15.81 1.97
C THR A 33 2.55 -15.62 0.54
N VAL A 34 3.25 -14.50 0.32
CA VAL A 34 4.14 -14.39 -0.84
C VAL A 34 5.25 -15.42 -0.66
N GLY A 35 5.40 -16.37 -1.59
CA GLY A 35 6.22 -17.59 -1.42
C GLY A 35 7.55 -17.36 -0.70
N GLY A 36 7.69 -17.90 0.52
CA GLY A 36 8.90 -17.80 1.34
C GLY A 36 9.27 -16.39 1.80
N GLY A 37 8.30 -15.47 1.90
CA GLY A 37 8.54 -14.06 2.26
C GLY A 37 9.14 -13.23 1.13
N LYS A 38 9.17 -13.76 -0.11
CA LYS A 38 9.73 -13.06 -1.28
C LYS A 38 8.62 -12.42 -2.08
N GLY A 39 8.56 -11.09 -2.02
CA GLY A 39 7.63 -10.25 -2.77
C GLY A 39 6.78 -9.36 -1.85
N SER A 40 6.03 -8.43 -2.44
CA SER A 40 5.24 -7.44 -1.69
C SER A 40 3.77 -7.86 -1.67
N GLN A 41 3.15 -7.89 -0.48
CA GLN A 41 1.70 -8.06 -0.33
C GLN A 41 0.91 -6.89 -0.94
N ARG A 42 1.58 -5.76 -1.20
CA ARG A 42 1.01 -4.53 -1.78
C ARG A 42 1.44 -4.31 -3.24
N GLY A 43 1.89 -5.35 -3.92
CA GLY A 43 2.41 -5.26 -5.29
C GLY A 43 3.83 -4.71 -5.39
N ASN A 44 4.48 -4.96 -6.53
CA ASN A 44 5.75 -4.30 -6.85
C ASN A 44 5.42 -2.87 -7.28
N TYR A 45 5.91 -1.90 -6.52
CA TYR A 45 5.81 -0.51 -6.91
C TYR A 45 6.69 -0.23 -8.14
N PRO A 46 6.27 0.70 -9.01
CA PRO A 46 7.01 1.02 -10.22
C PRO A 46 8.40 1.57 -9.88
N THR A 47 9.41 1.07 -10.60
CA THR A 47 10.73 1.70 -10.65
C THR A 47 10.65 3.05 -11.34
N PHE A 48 11.45 4.00 -10.88
CA PHE A 48 11.68 5.26 -11.58
C PHE A 48 13.17 5.55 -11.71
N VAL A 49 13.55 6.26 -12.78
CA VAL A 49 14.93 6.70 -13.02
C VAL A 49 15.23 7.85 -12.07
N THR A 50 16.36 7.81 -11.37
CA THR A 50 16.73 8.89 -10.43
C THR A 50 17.41 10.06 -11.12
N GLY A 51 17.96 9.84 -12.31
CA GLY A 51 18.85 10.78 -13.01
C GLY A 51 20.32 10.59 -12.65
N ASP A 52 20.62 9.76 -11.65
CA ASP A 52 22.00 9.47 -11.25
C ASP A 52 22.63 8.40 -12.15
N ILE A 53 23.96 8.43 -12.18
CA ILE A 53 24.80 7.48 -12.89
C ILE A 53 25.72 6.78 -11.90
N HIS A 54 25.77 5.45 -12.00
CA HIS A 54 26.72 4.62 -11.28
C HIS A 54 27.88 4.24 -12.19
N ASP A 55 29.11 4.60 -11.81
CA ASP A 55 30.31 4.20 -12.53
C ASP A 55 30.66 2.75 -12.19
N SER A 56 30.61 1.88 -13.19
CA SER A 56 31.06 0.50 -13.08
C SER A 56 32.29 0.25 -13.96
N PRO A 57 33.06 -0.83 -13.72
CA PRO A 57 34.18 -1.20 -14.59
C PRO A 57 33.80 -1.41 -16.06
N ASP A 58 32.53 -1.70 -16.33
CA ASP A 58 32.00 -1.98 -17.67
C ASP A 58 31.31 -0.75 -18.31
N GLY A 59 31.44 0.41 -17.66
CA GLY A 59 30.87 1.68 -18.09
C GLY A 59 29.82 2.25 -17.13
N PRO A 60 29.33 3.47 -17.42
CA PRO A 60 28.30 4.14 -16.63
C PRO A 60 26.94 3.43 -16.76
N CYS A 61 26.24 3.33 -15.64
CA CYS A 61 24.95 2.65 -15.54
C CYS A 61 23.88 3.60 -14.99
N ALA A 62 22.67 3.57 -15.56
CA ALA A 62 21.55 4.33 -15.02
C ALA A 62 21.12 3.77 -13.66
N VAL A 63 20.85 4.69 -12.72
CA VAL A 63 20.33 4.35 -11.40
C VAL A 63 18.80 4.46 -11.38
N TYR A 64 18.18 3.46 -10.78
CA TYR A 64 16.76 3.34 -10.58
C TYR A 64 16.46 3.26 -9.09
N ALA A 65 15.39 3.93 -8.70
CA ALA A 65 14.80 3.78 -7.39
C ALA A 65 13.49 2.99 -7.49
N TRP A 66 13.21 2.17 -6.48
CA TRP A 66 11.86 1.72 -6.19
C TRP A 66 11.59 1.89 -4.71
N ASP A 67 10.35 2.23 -4.39
CA ASP A 67 9.92 2.46 -3.02
C ASP A 67 9.00 1.31 -2.57
N ARG A 68 8.97 1.00 -1.28
CA ARG A 68 8.02 0.05 -0.69
C ARG A 68 7.55 0.53 0.66
N MET A 69 6.24 0.53 0.88
CA MET A 69 5.69 0.73 2.23
C MET A 69 6.10 -0.41 3.15
N LEU A 70 6.75 -0.09 4.27
CA LEU A 70 7.03 -1.04 5.36
C LEU A 70 5.92 -1.01 6.42
N SER A 71 5.42 0.19 6.74
CA SER A 71 4.32 0.44 7.66
C SER A 71 3.58 1.72 7.26
N SER A 72 2.52 2.08 7.99
CA SER A 72 1.76 3.32 7.72
C SER A 72 2.60 4.60 7.81
N GLY A 73 3.70 4.57 8.55
CA GLY A 73 4.59 5.72 8.75
C GLY A 73 5.97 5.58 8.11
N GLN A 74 6.21 4.54 7.31
CA GLN A 74 7.56 4.25 6.83
C GLN A 74 7.59 3.62 5.45
N VAL A 75 8.42 4.19 4.59
CA VAL A 75 8.79 3.68 3.27
C VAL A 75 10.25 3.26 3.30
N VAL A 76 10.59 2.18 2.60
CA VAL A 76 11.98 1.90 2.21
C VAL A 76 12.16 2.24 0.74
N ARG A 77 13.18 3.03 0.42
CA ARG A 77 13.67 3.23 -0.95
C ARG A 77 14.87 2.34 -1.15
N TYR A 78 14.90 1.63 -2.26
CA TYR A 78 16.07 0.90 -2.71
C TYR A 78 16.61 1.57 -3.96
N LEU A 79 17.92 1.54 -4.11
CA LEU A 79 18.64 2.05 -5.26
C LEU A 79 19.34 0.89 -5.94
N SER A 80 19.15 0.79 -7.25
CA SER A 80 19.81 -0.22 -8.06
C SER A 80 20.32 0.38 -9.37
N ALA A 81 21.49 -0.06 -9.83
CA ALA A 81 22.01 0.29 -11.15
C ALA A 81 21.78 -0.85 -12.14
N ALA A 82 21.31 -0.52 -13.34
CA ALA A 82 21.22 -1.47 -14.46
C ALA A 82 22.47 -1.34 -15.33
N CYS A 83 23.45 -2.21 -15.09
CA CYS A 83 24.73 -2.18 -15.80
C CYS A 83 24.76 -3.16 -16.97
N PRO A 84 25.38 -2.81 -18.11
CA PRO A 84 25.60 -3.74 -19.21
C PRO A 84 26.33 -5.01 -18.73
N TYR A 85 25.94 -6.17 -19.27
CA TYR A 85 26.64 -7.42 -19.01
C TYR A 85 27.75 -7.63 -20.05
N PRO A 86 29.04 -7.71 -19.64
CA PRO A 86 30.15 -7.87 -20.57
C PRO A 86 30.00 -9.11 -21.46
N GLY A 87 30.21 -8.92 -22.76
CA GLY A 87 30.12 -10.01 -23.74
C GLY A 87 28.68 -10.48 -24.04
N ARG A 88 27.64 -9.82 -23.53
CA ARG A 88 26.24 -10.14 -23.85
C ARG A 88 25.42 -8.88 -24.15
N PRO A 89 25.45 -8.39 -25.40
CA PRO A 89 24.67 -7.22 -25.80
C PRO A 89 23.18 -7.39 -25.47
N GLY A 90 22.57 -6.35 -24.91
CA GLY A 90 21.16 -6.36 -24.50
C GLY A 90 20.88 -7.02 -23.15
N TYR A 91 21.89 -7.64 -22.51
CA TYR A 91 21.77 -8.15 -21.14
C TYR A 91 22.28 -7.11 -20.15
N PHE A 92 21.60 -7.02 -19.01
CA PHE A 92 21.96 -6.15 -17.91
C PHE A 92 22.12 -6.98 -16.63
N ARG A 93 23.08 -6.59 -15.80
CA ARG A 93 23.15 -7.01 -14.40
C ARG A 93 22.62 -5.89 -13.52
N MET A 94 21.88 -6.26 -12.49
CA MET A 94 21.43 -5.32 -11.47
C MET A 94 22.46 -5.27 -10.35
N VAL A 95 22.89 -4.06 -9.99
CA VAL A 95 23.78 -3.81 -8.85
C VAL A 95 22.96 -3.12 -7.77
N GLU A 96 22.91 -3.69 -6.58
CA GLU A 96 22.29 -3.04 -5.41
C GLU A 96 23.24 -1.94 -4.90
N LEU A 97 22.77 -0.69 -4.92
CA LEU A 97 23.55 0.46 -4.47
C LEU A 97 23.25 0.82 -3.02
N GLY A 98 22.06 0.48 -2.54
CA GLY A 98 21.71 0.64 -1.14
C GLY A 98 20.22 0.80 -0.90
N ARG A 99 19.89 1.05 0.36
CA ARG A 99 18.53 1.27 0.83
C ARG A 99 18.48 2.39 1.87
N SER A 100 17.40 3.15 1.87
CA SER A 100 17.12 4.19 2.85
C SER A 100 15.68 4.09 3.35
N LEU A 101 15.46 4.56 4.58
CA LEU A 101 14.12 4.69 5.15
C LEU A 101 13.67 6.13 4.95
N LEU A 102 12.48 6.31 4.40
CA LEU A 102 11.89 7.60 4.09
C LEU A 102 10.52 7.73 4.79
N PRO A 103 10.16 8.94 5.24
CA PRO A 103 8.77 9.26 5.55
C PRO A 103 7.87 9.05 4.31
N PRO A 104 6.59 8.67 4.48
CA PRO A 104 5.69 8.46 3.34
C PRO A 104 5.55 9.66 2.40
N GLY A 105 5.62 10.89 2.91
CA GLY A 105 5.52 12.11 2.10
C GLY A 105 6.72 12.40 1.18
N GLU A 106 7.85 11.72 1.37
CA GLU A 106 9.04 11.82 0.50
C GLU A 106 9.08 10.73 -0.58
N SER A 107 8.09 9.84 -0.54
CA SER A 107 7.88 8.81 -1.56
C SER A 107 6.86 9.32 -2.60
N PRO A 108 7.09 9.10 -3.90
CA PRO A 108 6.05 9.29 -4.90
C PRO A 108 4.93 8.25 -4.79
N LEU A 109 5.05 7.28 -3.87
CA LEU A 109 3.99 6.33 -3.59
C LEU A 109 2.82 7.03 -2.90
N THR A 110 1.68 7.08 -3.58
CA THR A 110 0.42 7.41 -2.93
C THR A 110 0.03 6.28 -1.98
N ALA A 111 -0.31 6.61 -0.73
CA ALA A 111 -0.91 5.65 0.18
C ALA A 111 -2.25 5.21 -0.40
N GLU A 112 -2.36 3.94 -0.78
CA GLU A 112 -3.61 3.28 -1.18
C GLU A 112 -4.37 2.76 0.04
#